data_AF-A0A7W7PWI9-F1
#
_entry.id   AF-A0A7W7PWI9-F1
#
_cell.length_a   1.000
_cell.length_b   1.000
_cell.length_c   1.000
_cell.angle_alpha   90.00
_cell.angle_beta   90.00
_cell.angle_gamma   90.00
#
_symmetry.space_group_name_H-M   'P 1'
#
loop_
_entity.id
_entity.type
_entity.pdbx_description
1 polymer ?
#
loop_
_entity_poly.entity_id
_entity_poly.type
_entity_poly.pdbx_seq_one_letter_code
_entity_poly.pdbx_strand_id
1 'polypeptide(L)'
;MSKPRIPAKHIEQLRTALENAGVPFTATLKPGKARTFEVTHLGRTWELAYAFQTGGQAVWALTGPGADYEWGPGRFTSECVEAITAPVAEPEPEPVDPHPGAPRTHLGFELPEFVRAEWDSPRAEWFRLGLAAAVGKLPDTRPRA
;
A
#
# COMPACT_ATOMS: atom_id res chain seq x y z
N MET A 1 34.14 -0.05 10.07
CA MET A 1 33.56 -0.75 8.90
C MET A 1 33.18 0.28 7.86
N SER A 2 33.85 0.30 6.70
CA SER A 2 33.56 1.30 5.65
C SER A 2 32.16 1.05 5.08
N LYS A 3 31.28 2.06 5.11
CA LYS A 3 29.93 1.96 4.53
C LYS A 3 30.08 1.54 3.06
N PRO A 4 29.48 0.42 2.63
CA PRO A 4 29.86 -0.10 1.32
C PRO A 4 29.20 0.78 0.25
N ARG A 5 30.05 1.53 -0.47
CA ARG A 5 29.67 2.52 -1.47
C ARG A 5 29.14 1.80 -2.73
N ILE A 6 28.13 2.36 -3.38
CA ILE A 6 27.63 1.81 -4.64
C ILE A 6 28.76 1.89 -5.69
N PRO A 7 29.10 0.80 -6.41
CA PRO A 7 30.09 0.86 -7.48
C PRO A 7 29.67 1.82 -8.59
N ALA A 8 30.59 2.68 -9.06
CA ALA A 8 30.29 3.72 -10.06
C ALA A 8 29.68 3.16 -11.36
N LYS A 9 30.14 1.99 -11.81
CA LYS A 9 29.58 1.29 -12.98
C LYS A 9 28.06 1.10 -12.87
N HIS A 10 27.57 0.72 -11.69
CA HIS A 10 26.14 0.47 -11.49
C HIS A 10 25.32 1.75 -11.38
N ILE A 11 25.93 2.84 -10.90
CA ILE A 11 25.33 4.17 -10.92
C ILE A 11 25.13 4.63 -12.36
N GLU A 12 26.16 4.51 -13.21
CA GLU A 12 26.07 4.87 -14.63
C GLU A 12 25.06 3.99 -15.39
N GLN A 13 25.02 2.68 -15.10
CA GLN A 13 24.02 1.78 -15.66
C GLN A 13 22.59 2.20 -15.30
N LEU A 14 22.34 2.53 -14.02
CA LEU A 14 21.03 2.99 -13.56
C LEU A 14 20.65 4.33 -14.19
N ARG A 15 21.58 5.29 -14.22
CA ARG A 15 21.38 6.61 -14.84
C ARG A 15 21.01 6.47 -16.30
N THR A 16 21.83 5.76 -17.08
CA THR A 16 21.62 5.58 -18.52
C THR A 16 20.28 4.91 -18.80
N ALA A 17 19.89 3.90 -18.00
CA ALA A 17 18.64 3.19 -18.18
C ALA A 17 17.41 4.08 -17.89
N LEU A 18 17.46 4.91 -16.84
CA LEU A 18 16.39 5.85 -16.50
C LEU A 18 16.28 6.98 -17.53
N GLU A 19 17.41 7.57 -17.94
CA GLU A 19 17.44 8.63 -18.95
C GLU A 19 16.90 8.15 -20.30
N ASN A 20 17.26 6.94 -20.73
CA ASN A 20 16.72 6.33 -21.95
C ASN A 20 15.20 6.10 -21.89
N ALA A 21 14.65 5.93 -20.69
CA ALA A 21 13.21 5.77 -20.46
C ALA A 21 12.49 7.11 -20.26
N GLY A 22 13.17 8.24 -20.45
CA GLY A 22 12.59 9.57 -20.24
C GLY A 22 12.39 9.95 -18.77
N VAL A 23 13.00 9.21 -17.84
CA VAL A 23 12.99 9.53 -16.42
C VAL A 23 14.23 10.39 -16.11
N PRO A 24 14.06 11.69 -15.82
CA PRO A 24 15.21 12.54 -15.51
C PRO A 24 15.89 12.02 -14.25
N PHE A 25 17.18 11.71 -14.36
CA PHE A 25 17.98 11.21 -13.24
C PHE A 25 18.43 12.37 -12.34
N THR A 26 17.50 13.03 -11.66
CA THR A 26 17.78 13.96 -10.53
C THR A 26 18.03 13.17 -9.23
N ALA A 27 18.68 12.01 -9.35
CA ALA A 27 18.87 11.08 -8.26
C ALA A 27 19.82 11.68 -7.22
N THR A 28 19.24 12.34 -6.23
CA THR A 28 19.98 12.86 -5.10
C THR A 28 20.19 11.69 -4.14
N LEU A 29 21.43 11.45 -3.71
CA LEU A 29 21.69 10.52 -2.61
C LEU A 29 20.93 11.02 -1.39
N LYS A 30 20.01 10.21 -0.87
CA LYS A 30 19.18 10.61 0.27
C LYS A 30 20.10 10.98 1.45
N PRO A 31 19.95 12.18 2.05
CA PRO A 31 20.80 12.60 3.16
C PRO A 31 20.71 11.57 4.31
N GLY A 32 21.87 11.10 4.77
CA GLY A 32 21.98 10.05 5.80
C GLY A 32 21.95 8.61 5.28
N LYS A 33 21.47 8.33 4.05
CA LYS A 33 21.49 6.99 3.44
C LYS A 33 22.50 6.91 2.29
N ALA A 34 23.66 6.30 2.54
CA ALA A 34 24.79 6.23 1.59
C ALA A 34 24.56 5.34 0.35
N ARG A 35 23.35 4.80 0.17
CA ARG A 35 23.03 3.74 -0.82
C ARG A 35 21.68 3.90 -1.50
N THR A 36 20.95 4.98 -1.22
CA THR A 36 19.58 5.15 -1.69
C THR A 36 19.52 6.37 -2.60
N PHE A 37 19.08 6.14 -3.83
CA PHE A 37 18.71 7.19 -4.76
C PHE A 37 17.21 7.45 -4.65
N GLU A 38 16.84 8.72 -4.76
CA GLU A 38 15.44 9.14 -4.85
C GLU A 38 15.18 9.67 -6.26
N VAL A 39 14.16 9.16 -6.93
CA VAL A 39 13.80 9.52 -8.30
C VAL A 39 12.34 9.94 -8.33
N THR A 40 12.05 11.06 -8.98
CA THR A 40 10.67 11.54 -9.18
C THR A 40 10.27 11.42 -10.63
N HIS A 41 9.17 10.71 -10.90
CA HIS A 41 8.60 10.57 -12.24
C HIS A 41 7.08 10.70 -12.19
N LEU A 42 6.49 11.52 -13.08
CA LEU A 42 5.04 11.76 -13.14
C LEU A 42 4.41 12.14 -11.77
N GLY A 43 5.12 12.97 -10.99
CA GLY A 43 4.67 13.41 -9.67
C GLY A 43 4.81 12.37 -8.55
N ARG A 44 5.48 11.23 -8.81
CA ARG A 44 5.67 10.14 -7.85
C ARG A 44 7.12 9.99 -7.48
N THR A 45 7.38 9.76 -6.20
CA THR A 45 8.72 9.53 -5.68
C THR A 45 8.98 8.04 -5.50
N TRP A 46 10.11 7.59 -6.01
CA TRP A 46 10.62 6.24 -5.91
C TRP A 46 11.96 6.25 -5.19
N GLU A 47 12.18 5.30 -4.28
CA GLU A 47 13.47 5.06 -3.66
C GLU A 47 14.12 3.80 -4.27
N LEU A 48 15.37 3.94 -4.69
CA LEU A 48 16.20 2.86 -5.25
C LEU A 48 17.39 2.65 -4.32
N ALA A 49 17.30 1.64 -3.45
CA ALA A 49 18.38 1.31 -2.52
C ALA A 49 19.25 0.17 -3.08
N TYR A 50 20.54 0.42 -3.27
CA TYR A 50 21.47 -0.63 -3.71
C TYR A 50 21.56 -1.74 -2.65
N ALA A 51 21.14 -2.96 -3.02
CA ALA A 51 21.13 -4.11 -2.14
C ALA A 51 22.42 -4.94 -2.31
N PHE A 52 22.56 -5.58 -3.47
CA PHE A 52 23.69 -6.44 -3.82
C PHE A 52 23.86 -6.52 -5.34
N GLN A 53 24.86 -7.27 -5.80
CA GLN A 53 25.03 -7.60 -7.21
C GLN A 53 24.96 -9.12 -7.40
N THR A 54 24.40 -9.54 -8.52
CA THR A 54 24.39 -10.95 -8.94
C THR A 54 24.53 -11.01 -10.45
N GLY A 55 25.31 -11.95 -10.98
CA GLY A 55 25.55 -12.08 -12.43
C GLY A 55 26.14 -10.83 -13.10
N GLY A 56 26.84 -9.95 -12.35
CA GLY A 56 27.36 -8.69 -12.87
C GLY A 56 26.33 -7.57 -13.04
N GLN A 57 25.10 -7.78 -12.58
CA GLN A 57 24.01 -6.81 -12.55
C GLN A 57 23.74 -6.33 -11.12
N ALA A 58 23.36 -5.07 -10.97
CA ALA A 58 22.94 -4.51 -9.69
C ALA A 58 21.50 -4.90 -9.38
N VAL A 59 21.26 -5.24 -8.12
CA VAL A 59 19.93 -5.44 -7.55
C VAL A 59 19.63 -4.28 -6.62
N TRP A 60 18.45 -3.68 -6.82
CA TRP A 60 17.94 -2.53 -6.10
C TRP A 60 16.70 -2.95 -5.32
N ALA A 61 16.62 -2.56 -4.06
CA ALA A 61 15.35 -2.54 -3.34
C ALA A 61 14.57 -1.31 -3.81
N LEU A 62 13.49 -1.54 -4.54
CA LEU A 62 12.66 -0.50 -5.15
C LEU A 62 11.43 -0.23 -4.28
N THR A 63 11.38 0.95 -3.66
CA THR A 63 10.23 1.40 -2.89
C THR A 63 9.51 2.53 -3.63
N GLY A 64 8.18 2.52 -3.65
CA GLY A 64 7.40 3.52 -4.37
C GLY A 64 5.89 3.39 -4.14
N PRO A 65 5.08 4.12 -4.92
CA PRO A 65 3.62 4.04 -4.82
C PRO A 65 3.09 2.69 -5.31
N GLY A 66 2.29 2.03 -4.48
CA GLY A 66 1.64 0.74 -4.77
C GLY A 66 2.00 -0.34 -3.74
N ALA A 67 1.05 -1.25 -3.47
CA ALA A 67 1.19 -2.30 -2.47
C ALA A 67 2.39 -3.24 -2.76
N ASP A 68 2.68 -3.48 -4.03
CA ASP A 68 3.80 -4.33 -4.46
C ASP A 68 5.19 -3.74 -4.17
N TYR A 69 5.26 -2.44 -3.86
CA TYR A 69 6.52 -1.70 -3.67
C TYR A 69 6.72 -1.19 -2.23
N GLU A 70 5.79 -1.46 -1.32
CA GLU A 70 5.84 -0.97 0.06
C GLU A 70 7.08 -1.49 0.82
N TRP A 71 7.50 -2.73 0.53
CA TRP A 71 8.61 -3.40 1.23
C TRP A 71 9.94 -3.38 0.49
N GLY A 72 10.01 -2.75 -0.69
CA GLY A 72 11.24 -2.64 -1.45
C GLY A 72 11.75 -3.95 -2.05
N PRO A 73 10.95 -4.69 -2.85
CA PRO A 73 11.41 -5.94 -3.45
C PRO A 73 12.71 -5.75 -4.25
N GLY A 74 13.58 -6.76 -4.21
CA GLY A 74 14.82 -6.77 -4.97
C GLY A 74 14.56 -6.90 -6.47
N ARG A 75 15.01 -5.91 -7.24
CA ARG A 75 14.76 -5.76 -8.68
C ARG A 75 16.05 -5.44 -9.41
N PHE A 76 16.22 -5.96 -10.62
CA PHE A 76 17.28 -5.51 -11.51
C PHE A 76 16.99 -4.10 -12.05
N THR A 77 18.02 -3.43 -12.57
CA THR A 77 17.88 -2.09 -13.14
C THR A 77 16.76 -1.99 -14.19
N SER A 78 16.63 -2.97 -15.08
CA SER A 78 15.57 -2.97 -16.11
C SER A 78 14.17 -3.05 -15.51
N GLU A 79 13.97 -3.92 -14.51
CA GLU A 79 12.69 -4.07 -13.83
C GLU A 79 12.34 -2.82 -13.01
N CYS A 80 13.34 -2.13 -12.48
CA CYS A 80 13.13 -0.85 -11.80
C CYS A 80 12.60 0.21 -12.76
N VAL A 81 13.19 0.30 -13.96
CA VAL A 81 12.75 1.25 -14.99
C VAL A 81 11.34 0.91 -15.45
N GLU A 82 11.03 -0.36 -15.68
CA GLU A 82 9.69 -0.82 -16.05
C GLU A 82 8.67 -0.43 -14.98
N ALA A 83 8.94 -0.69 -13.70
CA ALA A 83 8.04 -0.31 -12.60
C ALA A 83 7.83 1.20 -12.48
N ILE A 84 8.89 2.01 -12.64
CA ILE A 84 8.82 3.48 -12.54
C ILE A 84 8.02 4.09 -13.71
N THR A 85 8.15 3.50 -14.90
CA THR A 85 7.49 3.99 -16.13
C THR A 85 6.16 3.33 -16.43
N ALA A 86 5.78 2.30 -15.68
CA ALA A 86 4.53 1.58 -15.86
C ALA A 86 3.33 2.54 -15.78
N PRO A 87 2.33 2.39 -16.66
CA PRO A 87 1.11 3.17 -16.58
C PRO A 87 0.41 2.88 -15.24
N VAL A 88 -0.18 3.93 -14.70
CA VAL A 88 -0.94 3.86 -13.45
C VAL A 88 -2.13 2.95 -13.66
N ALA A 89 -2.19 1.83 -12.93
CA ALA A 89 -3.48 1.20 -12.69
C ALA A 89 -4.30 2.17 -11.83
N GLU A 90 -5.39 2.71 -12.37
CA GLU A 90 -6.37 3.40 -11.55
C GLU A 90 -6.81 2.45 -10.43
N PRO A 91 -6.89 2.91 -9.18
CA PRO A 91 -7.39 2.07 -8.11
C PRO A 91 -8.77 1.57 -8.51
N GLU A 92 -8.96 0.24 -8.54
CA GLU A 92 -10.28 -0.32 -8.77
C GLU A 92 -11.24 0.31 -7.76
N PRO A 93 -12.42 0.78 -8.20
CA PRO A 93 -13.40 1.32 -7.27
C PRO A 93 -13.68 0.25 -6.22
N GLU A 94 -13.57 0.62 -4.93
CA GLU A 94 -13.94 -0.28 -3.85
C GLU A 94 -15.34 -0.82 -4.14
N PRO A 95 -15.59 -2.13 -3.97
CA PRO A 95 -16.90 -2.69 -4.18
C PRO A 95 -17.89 -1.94 -3.28
N VAL A 96 -18.87 -1.28 -3.91
CA VAL A 96 -19.90 -0.53 -3.19
C VAL A 96 -20.63 -1.53 -2.30
N ASP A 97 -20.67 -1.26 -1.00
CA ASP A 97 -21.41 -2.07 -0.03
C ASP A 97 -22.87 -2.21 -0.50
N PRO A 98 -23.37 -3.42 -0.78
CA PRO A 98 -24.75 -3.62 -1.21
C PRO A 98 -25.77 -3.29 -0.12
N HIS A 99 -25.35 -3.19 1.15
CA HIS A 99 -26.22 -2.98 2.31
C HIS A 99 -25.70 -1.85 3.22
N PRO A 100 -25.59 -0.60 2.74
CA PRO A 100 -24.98 0.50 3.49
C PRO A 100 -25.75 0.90 4.77
N GLY A 101 -27.01 0.46 4.90
CA GLY A 101 -27.84 0.70 6.08
C GLY A 101 -27.63 -0.29 7.22
N ALA A 102 -26.96 -1.42 6.97
CA ALA A 102 -26.68 -2.42 7.99
C ALA A 102 -25.44 -2.01 8.81
N PRO A 103 -25.54 -1.88 10.15
CA PRO A 103 -24.42 -1.47 10.98
C PRO A 103 -23.39 -2.59 11.10
N ARG A 104 -22.17 -2.20 11.48
CA ARG A 104 -21.14 -3.14 11.93
C ARG A 104 -21.39 -3.53 13.39
N THR A 105 -20.81 -4.65 13.79
CA THR A 105 -20.73 -5.06 15.19
C THR A 105 -19.91 -4.06 16.01
N HIS A 106 -20.02 -4.14 17.35
CA HIS A 106 -19.25 -3.28 18.26
C HIS A 106 -17.72 -3.43 18.14
N LEU A 107 -17.24 -4.53 17.53
CA LEU A 107 -15.83 -4.79 17.25
C LEU A 107 -15.42 -4.35 15.83
N GLY A 108 -16.32 -3.73 15.05
CA GLY A 108 -16.05 -3.29 13.69
C GLY A 108 -16.20 -4.37 12.62
N PHE A 109 -16.56 -5.61 12.98
CA PHE A 109 -16.86 -6.66 11.99
C PHE A 109 -18.21 -6.44 11.31
N GLU A 110 -18.30 -6.80 10.04
CA GLU A 110 -19.56 -6.81 9.30
C GLU A 110 -20.50 -7.88 9.84
N LEU A 111 -21.80 -7.60 9.80
CA LEU A 111 -22.81 -8.61 10.10
C LEU A 111 -22.83 -9.67 8.99
N PRO A 112 -23.22 -10.92 9.29
CA PRO A 112 -23.42 -11.93 8.26
C PRO A 112 -24.36 -11.44 7.15
N GLU A 113 -24.08 -11.80 5.90
CA GLU A 113 -24.79 -11.29 4.72
C GLU A 113 -26.31 -11.46 4.79
N PHE A 114 -26.79 -12.62 5.27
CA PHE A 114 -28.23 -12.88 5.42
C PHE A 114 -28.91 -11.93 6.43
N VAL A 115 -28.16 -11.39 7.39
CA VAL A 115 -28.67 -10.38 8.34
C VAL A 115 -28.67 -9.01 7.71
N ARG A 116 -27.64 -8.67 6.93
CA ARG A 116 -27.53 -7.39 6.21
C ARG A 116 -28.62 -7.25 5.16
N ALA A 117 -28.86 -8.30 4.37
CA ALA A 117 -29.88 -8.35 3.33
C ALA A 117 -31.32 -8.21 3.87
N GLU A 118 -31.53 -8.55 5.14
CA GLU A 118 -32.83 -8.52 5.81
C GLU A 118 -32.91 -7.42 6.88
N TRP A 119 -31.93 -6.50 6.93
CA TRP A 119 -31.76 -5.57 8.05
C TRP A 119 -33.00 -4.71 8.34
N ASP A 120 -33.62 -4.22 7.28
CA ASP A 120 -34.83 -3.38 7.34
C ASP A 120 -36.12 -4.20 7.44
N SER A 121 -36.04 -5.53 7.38
CA SER A 121 -37.19 -6.41 7.48
C SER A 121 -37.53 -6.77 8.93
N PRO A 122 -38.77 -7.17 9.23
CA PRO A 122 -39.15 -7.66 10.56
C PRO A 122 -38.30 -8.85 11.04
N ARG A 123 -37.69 -9.62 10.12
CA ARG A 123 -36.86 -10.78 10.48
C ARG A 123 -35.58 -10.38 11.22
N ALA A 124 -35.05 -9.18 10.98
CA ALA A 124 -33.86 -8.67 11.65
C ALA A 124 -34.13 -7.92 12.97
N GLU A 125 -35.39 -7.85 13.43
CA GLU A 125 -35.75 -7.14 14.67
C GLU A 125 -34.99 -7.66 15.90
N TRP A 126 -34.94 -8.98 16.07
CA TRP A 126 -34.22 -9.62 17.18
C TRP A 126 -32.71 -9.40 17.11
N PHE A 127 -32.14 -9.31 15.91
CA PHE A 127 -30.74 -8.96 15.71
C PHE A 127 -30.47 -7.49 16.08
N ARG A 128 -31.34 -6.57 15.68
CA ARG A 128 -31.29 -5.15 16.07
C ARG A 128 -31.35 -4.98 17.59
N LEU A 129 -32.26 -5.70 18.26
CA LEU A 129 -32.38 -5.70 19.72
C LEU A 129 -31.13 -6.28 20.40
N GLY A 130 -30.62 -7.42 19.91
CA GLY A 130 -29.40 -8.03 20.42
C GLY A 130 -28.18 -7.13 20.27
N LEU A 131 -28.04 -6.46 19.13
CA LEU A 131 -26.99 -5.48 18.90
C LEU A 131 -27.11 -4.32 19.89
N ALA A 132 -28.28 -3.68 20.01
CA ALA A 132 -28.53 -2.57 20.92
C ALA A 132 -28.22 -2.92 22.38
N ALA A 133 -28.54 -4.14 22.81
CA ALA A 133 -28.20 -4.66 24.14
C ALA A 133 -26.69 -4.82 24.34
N ALA A 134 -25.97 -5.33 23.33
CA ALA A 134 -24.52 -5.53 23.39
C ALA A 134 -23.72 -4.21 23.38
N VAL A 135 -24.17 -3.17 22.66
CA VAL A 135 -23.52 -1.84 22.66
C VAL A 135 -23.92 -0.96 23.85
N GLY A 136 -24.75 -1.44 24.77
CA GLY A 136 -25.15 -0.69 25.97
C GLY A 136 -26.11 0.48 25.72
N LYS A 137 -26.68 0.60 24.52
CA LYS A 137 -27.71 1.61 24.19
C LYS A 137 -29.11 1.04 24.47
N LEU A 138 -29.39 0.71 25.73
CA LEU A 138 -30.72 0.31 26.16
C LEU A 138 -31.34 1.44 27.01
N PRO A 139 -32.67 1.64 26.93
CA PRO A 139 -33.35 2.69 27.68
C PRO A 139 -33.17 2.53 29.19
N ASP A 140 -33.14 3.65 29.89
CA ASP A 140 -32.74 3.81 31.30
C ASP A 140 -33.75 3.24 32.32
N THR A 141 -34.80 2.55 31.87
CA THR A 141 -35.95 2.10 32.68
C THR A 141 -35.74 0.74 33.35
N ARG A 142 -34.50 0.34 33.65
CA ARG A 142 -34.23 -1.00 34.21
C ARG A 142 -34.22 -0.98 35.75
N PRO A 143 -34.90 -1.94 36.42
CA PRO A 143 -34.70 -2.18 37.84
C PRO A 143 -33.25 -2.59 38.08
N ARG A 144 -32.55 -1.85 38.94
CA ARG A 144 -31.18 -2.18 39.35
C ARG A 144 -31.24 -3.23 40.46
N ALA A 145 -30.47 -4.31 40.31
CA ALA A 145 -30.22 -5.29 41.35
C ALA A 145 -29.13 -4.79 42.30
#